data_AF-A0A535V3S0-F1
#
_entry.id   AF-A0A535V3S0-F1
#
_cell.length_a   1.000
_cell.length_b   1.000
_cell.length_c   1.000
_cell.angle_alpha   90.00
_cell.angle_beta   90.00
_cell.angle_gamma   90.00
#
_symmetry.space_group_name_H-M   'P 1'
#
loop_
_entity.id
_entity.type
_entity.pdbx_description
1 polymer ?
#
loop_
_entity_poly.entity_id
_entity_poly.type
_entity_poly.pdbx_seq_one_letter_code
_entity_poly.pdbx_strand_id
1 'polypeptide(L)'
;MKKLFDTSRQQLIAWWLLLFAVGAYALEMSYQVMLRYDVYKATAFDLGNMDQVLWNTIHGRWFQFTNQAVDWYGPPTRLALHFEPILLPLSLLYAFGADPHILLVFQTLALASGALPVFLLTRKYIPEWPFIAVAMAIAYLLSPALLGINIFDFHPISLATPLLLYAVLALTYKRYGWFILACILAASCKEDIPYYPAFLSRRPA
;
A
#
# COMPACT_ATOMS: atom_id res chain seq x y z
N MET A 1 41.86 -4.13 -1.80
CA MET A 1 40.93 -3.10 -2.30
C MET A 1 40.59 -2.14 -1.17
N LYS A 2 41.02 -0.88 -1.22
CA LYS A 2 40.57 0.15 -0.27
C LYS A 2 39.10 0.46 -0.55
N LYS A 3 38.20 0.38 0.44
CA LYS A 3 36.82 0.88 0.30
C LYS A 3 36.92 2.36 -0.08
N LEU A 4 36.41 2.74 -1.26
CA LEU A 4 36.52 4.10 -1.82
C LEU A 4 35.79 5.17 -0.96
N PHE A 5 34.94 4.74 -0.02
CA PHE A 5 34.13 5.59 0.86
C PHE A 5 34.08 5.02 2.29
N ASP A 6 34.07 5.92 3.28
CA ASP A 6 33.74 5.59 4.67
C ASP A 6 32.28 5.09 4.80
N THR A 7 32.03 4.19 5.74
CA THR A 7 30.74 3.53 5.97
C THR A 7 29.61 4.54 6.23
N SER A 8 29.91 5.61 6.97
CA SER A 8 28.95 6.70 7.24
C SER A 8 28.51 7.40 5.95
N ARG A 9 29.45 7.66 5.05
CA ARG A 9 29.19 8.28 3.74
C ARG A 9 28.42 7.33 2.82
N GLN A 10 28.73 6.04 2.84
CA GLN A 10 27.96 5.03 2.11
C GLN A 10 26.50 4.96 2.58
N GLN A 11 26.26 5.05 3.89
CA GLN A 11 24.90 5.08 4.45
C GLN A 11 24.14 6.33 4.02
N LEU A 12 24.78 7.50 4.06
CA LEU A 12 24.16 8.74 3.60
C LEU A 12 23.77 8.65 2.12
N ILE A 13 24.68 8.16 1.26
CA ILE A 13 24.40 7.95 -0.16
C ILE A 13 23.25 6.96 -0.34
N ALA A 14 23.23 5.86 0.41
CA ALA A 14 22.16 4.85 0.33
C ALA A 14 20.79 5.44 0.65
N TRP A 15 20.68 6.33 1.64
CA TRP A 15 19.44 7.05 1.94
C TRP A 15 19.00 7.97 0.81
N TRP A 16 19.91 8.74 0.21
CA TRP A 16 19.59 9.58 -0.94
C TRP A 16 19.14 8.77 -2.15
N LEU A 17 19.80 7.64 -2.42
CA LEU A 17 19.40 6.73 -3.50
C LEU A 17 18.02 6.12 -3.24
N LEU A 18 17.70 5.75 -1.99
CA LEU A 18 16.37 5.29 -1.62
C LEU A 18 15.31 6.38 -1.87
N LEU A 19 15.55 7.60 -1.38
CA LEU A 19 14.62 8.73 -1.56
C LEU A 19 14.41 9.03 -3.04
N PHE A 20 15.48 9.02 -3.83
CA PHE A 20 15.40 9.18 -5.27
C PHE A 20 14.58 8.07 -5.93
N ALA A 21 14.83 6.80 -5.60
CA ALA A 21 14.10 5.66 -6.17
C ALA A 21 12.61 5.69 -5.81
N VAL A 22 12.27 5.98 -4.55
CA VAL A 22 10.89 6.12 -4.08
C VAL A 22 10.20 7.31 -4.75
N GLY A 23 10.88 8.45 -4.84
CA GLY A 23 10.36 9.65 -5.51
C GLY A 23 10.12 9.43 -7.00
N ALA A 24 11.09 8.83 -7.70
CA ALA A 24 10.95 8.50 -9.12
C ALA A 24 9.80 7.52 -9.38
N TYR A 25 9.70 6.45 -8.59
CA TYR A 25 8.58 5.51 -8.66
C TYR A 25 7.24 6.20 -8.40
N ALA A 26 7.14 6.98 -7.32
CA ALA A 26 5.91 7.65 -6.95
C ALA A 26 5.43 8.62 -8.04
N LEU A 27 6.34 9.42 -8.62
CA LEU A 27 6.02 10.35 -9.68
C LEU A 27 5.61 9.64 -10.97
N GLU A 28 6.43 8.69 -11.44
CA GLU A 28 6.17 7.96 -12.69
C GLU A 28 4.86 7.17 -12.60
N MET A 29 4.68 6.40 -11.53
CA MET A 29 3.50 5.57 -11.41
C MET A 29 2.24 6.39 -11.17
N SER A 30 2.32 7.50 -10.40
CA SER A 30 1.19 8.42 -10.27
C SER A 30 0.81 8.99 -11.64
N TYR A 31 1.79 9.39 -12.46
CA TYR A 31 1.52 9.84 -13.82
C TYR A 31 0.83 8.77 -14.66
N GLN A 32 1.30 7.52 -14.63
CA GLN A 32 0.70 6.42 -15.40
C GLN A 32 -0.75 6.11 -14.99
N VAL A 33 -1.05 6.07 -13.68
CA VAL A 33 -2.41 5.77 -13.20
C VAL A 33 -3.37 6.91 -13.49
N MET A 34 -2.94 8.17 -13.34
CA MET A 34 -3.76 9.33 -13.70
C MET A 34 -4.02 9.36 -15.20
N LEU A 35 -2.99 9.18 -16.04
CA LEU A 35 -3.14 9.12 -17.49
C LEU A 35 -4.12 8.02 -17.91
N ARG A 36 -4.02 6.82 -17.30
CA ARG A 36 -4.94 5.71 -17.58
C ARG A 36 -6.40 6.10 -17.27
N TYR A 37 -6.64 6.81 -16.18
CA TYR A 37 -7.97 7.33 -15.85
C TYR A 37 -8.43 8.38 -16.85
N ASP A 38 -7.60 9.39 -17.14
CA ASP A 38 -7.91 10.52 -18.03
C ASP A 38 -8.19 10.09 -19.48
N VAL A 39 -7.56 9.00 -19.93
CA VAL A 39 -7.83 8.41 -21.25
C VAL A 39 -8.95 7.36 -21.24
N TYR A 40 -9.77 7.34 -20.17
CA TYR A 40 -10.94 6.47 -19.99
C TYR A 40 -10.65 4.97 -20.04
N LYS A 41 -9.46 4.56 -19.55
CA LYS A 41 -9.06 3.14 -19.43
C LYS A 41 -9.22 2.56 -18.02
N ALA A 42 -9.69 3.36 -17.06
CA ALA A 42 -10.13 2.88 -15.75
C ALA A 42 -11.53 2.26 -15.84
N THR A 43 -11.81 1.22 -15.06
CA THR A 43 -13.11 0.52 -15.13
C THR A 43 -14.10 1.06 -14.11
N ALA A 44 -15.38 1.09 -14.49
CA ALA A 44 -16.46 1.40 -13.55
C ALA A 44 -16.61 0.31 -12.48
N PHE A 45 -16.37 -0.96 -12.83
CA PHE A 45 -16.53 -2.10 -11.93
C PHE A 45 -15.50 -2.14 -10.81
N ASP A 46 -14.31 -1.58 -11.00
CA ASP A 46 -13.28 -1.55 -9.97
C ASP A 46 -13.21 -0.15 -9.35
N LEU A 47 -12.75 0.85 -10.11
CA LEU A 47 -12.52 2.19 -9.58
C LEU A 47 -13.82 2.91 -9.22
N GLY A 48 -14.85 2.83 -10.06
CA GLY A 48 -16.15 3.46 -9.80
C GLY A 48 -16.84 2.90 -8.56
N ASN A 49 -16.61 1.62 -8.27
CA ASN A 49 -17.07 0.95 -7.06
C ASN A 49 -16.45 1.60 -5.81
N MET A 50 -15.14 1.81 -5.82
CA MET A 50 -14.42 2.41 -4.70
C MET A 50 -14.77 3.88 -4.52
N ASP A 51 -14.80 4.63 -5.62
CA ASP A 51 -15.18 6.05 -5.63
C ASP A 51 -16.55 6.26 -4.97
N GLN A 52 -17.55 5.50 -5.42
CA GLN A 52 -18.90 5.60 -4.87
C GLN A 52 -18.96 5.19 -3.39
N VAL A 53 -18.26 4.12 -3.00
CA VAL A 53 -18.24 3.67 -1.60
C VAL A 53 -17.61 4.70 -0.68
N LEU A 54 -16.46 5.27 -1.04
CA LEU A 54 -15.81 6.28 -0.22
C LEU A 54 -16.66 7.54 -0.11
N TRP A 55 -17.22 8.02 -1.23
CA TRP A 55 -18.12 9.16 -1.25
C TRP A 55 -19.37 8.95 -0.39
N ASN A 56 -20.03 7.80 -0.51
CA ASN A 56 -21.20 7.49 0.29
C ASN A 56 -20.85 7.37 1.78
N THR A 57 -19.72 6.75 2.11
CA THR A 57 -19.30 6.52 3.49
C THR A 57 -19.04 7.83 4.23
N ILE A 58 -18.32 8.78 3.62
CA ILE A 58 -18.09 10.10 4.25
C ILE A 58 -19.37 10.92 4.39
N HIS A 59 -20.40 10.66 3.56
CA HIS A 59 -21.73 11.28 3.64
C HIS A 59 -22.74 10.50 4.49
N GLY A 60 -22.29 9.55 5.32
CA GLY A 60 -23.14 8.82 6.26
C GLY A 60 -23.89 7.62 5.69
N ARG A 61 -23.72 7.29 4.40
CA ARG A 61 -24.22 6.07 3.76
C ARG A 61 -23.12 5.02 3.71
N TRP A 62 -22.82 4.43 4.86
CA TRP A 62 -21.65 3.57 5.03
C TRP A 62 -21.63 2.39 4.05
N PHE A 63 -20.53 2.28 3.31
CA PHE A 63 -20.24 1.18 2.37
C PHE A 63 -21.25 1.00 1.23
N GLN A 64 -22.12 1.97 0.98
CA GLN A 64 -23.15 1.85 -0.05
C GLN A 64 -22.57 2.06 -1.46
N PHE A 65 -23.04 1.26 -2.42
CA PHE A 65 -22.72 1.41 -3.84
C PHE A 65 -23.90 0.91 -4.71
N THR A 66 -23.85 1.09 -6.03
CA THR A 66 -24.98 0.81 -6.94
C THR A 66 -24.55 0.26 -8.30
N ASN A 67 -23.26 0.07 -8.54
CA ASN A 67 -22.72 -0.39 -9.82
C ASN A 67 -22.48 -1.91 -9.88
N GLN A 68 -23.20 -2.68 -9.06
CA GLN A 68 -23.27 -4.13 -9.16
C GLN A 68 -24.67 -4.60 -8.82
N ALA A 69 -25.26 -5.45 -9.67
CA ALA A 69 -26.66 -5.86 -9.57
C ALA A 69 -26.93 -6.86 -8.44
N VAL A 70 -26.93 -6.38 -7.19
CA VAL A 70 -27.33 -7.16 -6.00
C VAL A 70 -28.49 -6.46 -5.27
N ASP A 71 -29.27 -5.67 -6.02
CA ASP A 71 -30.07 -4.56 -5.50
C ASP A 71 -31.52 -4.95 -5.19
N TRP A 72 -31.81 -6.25 -5.10
CA TRP A 72 -33.19 -6.76 -5.00
C TRP A 72 -33.96 -6.22 -3.77
N TYR A 73 -33.23 -5.74 -2.76
CA TYR A 73 -33.79 -5.20 -1.50
C TYR A 73 -33.27 -3.81 -1.15
N GLY A 74 -32.67 -3.08 -2.10
CA GLY A 74 -32.08 -1.75 -1.90
C GLY A 74 -30.61 -1.68 -2.34
N PRO A 75 -29.99 -0.50 -2.25
CA PRO A 75 -28.62 -0.32 -2.70
C PRO A 75 -27.65 -1.20 -1.87
N PRO A 76 -26.81 -2.02 -2.53
CA PRO A 76 -25.99 -3.00 -1.84
C PRO A 76 -24.96 -2.32 -0.95
N THR A 77 -24.59 -3.02 0.12
CA THR A 77 -23.42 -2.68 0.93
C THR A 77 -22.24 -3.50 0.47
N ARG A 78 -21.08 -2.85 0.31
CA ARG A 78 -19.85 -3.52 -0.11
C ARG A 78 -19.42 -4.62 0.87
N LEU A 79 -19.78 -4.49 2.14
CA LEU A 79 -19.53 -5.50 3.18
C LEU A 79 -20.27 -6.82 2.94
N ALA A 80 -21.32 -6.83 2.11
CA ALA A 80 -21.99 -8.06 1.69
C ALA A 80 -21.19 -8.86 0.65
N LEU A 81 -20.21 -8.23 0.00
CA LEU A 81 -19.36 -8.85 -1.02
C LEU A 81 -17.92 -9.06 -0.55
N HIS A 82 -17.33 -8.03 0.06
CA HIS A 82 -15.95 -8.04 0.56
C HIS A 82 -15.87 -7.40 1.93
N PHE A 83 -15.10 -8.01 2.83
CA PHE A 83 -14.88 -7.45 4.16
C PHE A 83 -13.69 -6.50 4.12
N GLU A 84 -13.96 -5.23 3.81
CA GLU A 84 -12.94 -4.17 3.68
C GLU A 84 -13.19 -2.97 4.63
N PRO A 85 -13.22 -3.15 5.98
CA PRO A 85 -13.45 -2.04 6.91
C PRO A 85 -12.47 -0.87 6.80
N ILE A 86 -11.28 -1.08 6.19
CA ILE A 86 -10.32 0.00 5.94
C ILE A 86 -10.89 1.13 5.08
N LEU A 87 -11.95 0.87 4.30
CA LEU A 87 -12.63 1.89 3.52
C LEU A 87 -13.24 3.01 4.41
N LEU A 88 -13.58 2.72 5.67
CA LEU A 88 -14.12 3.71 6.60
C LEU A 88 -13.13 4.87 6.84
N PRO A 89 -11.90 4.64 7.37
CA PRO A 89 -10.93 5.72 7.49
C PRO A 89 -10.44 6.26 6.14
N LEU A 90 -10.40 5.44 5.08
CA LEU A 90 -10.01 5.93 3.75
C LEU A 90 -11.03 6.88 3.14
N SER A 91 -12.31 6.81 3.52
CA SER A 91 -13.33 7.76 3.08
C SER A 91 -12.98 9.21 3.43
N LEU A 92 -12.16 9.44 4.47
CA LEU A 92 -11.66 10.76 4.84
C LEU A 92 -10.79 11.40 3.75
N LEU A 93 -10.22 10.62 2.83
CA LEU A 93 -9.53 11.18 1.65
C LEU A 93 -10.47 12.06 0.81
N TYR A 94 -11.77 11.79 0.82
CA TYR A 94 -12.76 12.58 0.07
C TYR A 94 -13.18 13.87 0.78
N ALA A 95 -12.65 14.13 1.99
CA ALA A 95 -12.71 15.47 2.59
C ALA A 95 -11.91 16.50 1.78
N PHE A 96 -10.93 16.05 0.97
CA PHE A 96 -10.15 16.90 0.07
C PHE A 96 -10.81 17.08 -1.32
N GLY A 97 -11.90 16.36 -1.60
CA GLY A 97 -12.62 16.36 -2.88
C GLY A 97 -13.03 14.97 -3.33
N ALA A 98 -14.14 14.88 -4.06
CA ALA A 98 -14.64 13.65 -4.68
C ALA A 98 -13.90 13.36 -5.99
N ASP A 99 -12.63 13.01 -5.91
CA ASP A 99 -11.80 12.78 -7.09
C ASP A 99 -11.08 11.41 -7.01
N PRO A 100 -11.37 10.47 -7.93
CA PRO A 100 -10.68 9.19 -8.03
C PRO A 100 -9.15 9.30 -8.16
N HIS A 101 -8.62 10.40 -8.70
CA HIS A 101 -7.17 10.64 -8.75
C HIS A 101 -6.52 10.59 -7.36
N ILE A 102 -7.23 11.07 -6.32
CA ILE A 102 -6.75 11.03 -4.93
C ILE A 102 -6.49 9.58 -4.51
N LEU A 103 -7.38 8.65 -4.90
CA LEU A 103 -7.24 7.23 -4.55
C LEU A 103 -6.07 6.58 -5.27
N LEU A 104 -5.92 6.87 -6.56
CA LEU A 104 -4.85 6.33 -7.39
C LEU A 104 -3.46 6.79 -6.91
N VAL A 105 -3.33 8.09 -6.61
CA VAL A 105 -2.10 8.67 -6.04
C VAL A 105 -1.86 8.12 -4.63
N PHE A 106 -2.89 8.02 -3.79
CA PHE A 106 -2.76 7.47 -2.45
C PHE A 106 -2.25 6.01 -2.46
N GLN A 107 -2.83 5.15 -3.31
CA GLN A 107 -2.36 3.77 -3.50
C GLN A 107 -0.90 3.73 -3.98
N THR A 108 -0.52 4.58 -4.94
CA THR A 108 0.87 4.68 -5.41
C THR A 108 1.82 5.03 -4.27
N LEU A 109 1.48 6.05 -3.45
CA LEU A 109 2.31 6.48 -2.33
C LEU A 109 2.39 5.42 -1.23
N ALA A 110 1.27 4.75 -0.92
CA ALA A 110 1.24 3.65 0.04
C ALA A 110 2.12 2.48 -0.41
N LEU A 111 2.04 2.06 -1.66
CA LEU A 111 2.91 1.02 -2.23
C LEU A 111 4.38 1.45 -2.23
N ALA A 112 4.68 2.68 -2.66
CA ALA A 112 6.04 3.22 -2.65
C ALA A 112 6.65 3.23 -1.24
N SER A 113 5.84 3.51 -0.21
CA SER A 113 6.28 3.51 1.19
C SER A 113 6.81 2.15 1.65
N GLY A 114 6.36 1.04 1.05
CA GLY A 114 6.84 -0.31 1.34
C GLY A 114 8.33 -0.53 1.04
N ALA A 115 8.97 0.35 0.25
CA ALA A 115 10.41 0.31 0.02
C ALA A 115 11.21 0.61 1.30
N LEU A 116 10.67 1.44 2.21
CA LEU A 116 11.31 1.80 3.47
C LEU A 116 11.49 0.60 4.42
N PRO A 117 10.45 -0.20 4.77
CA PRO A 117 10.64 -1.37 5.59
C PRO A 117 11.57 -2.41 4.93
N VAL A 118 11.53 -2.58 3.61
CA VAL A 118 12.49 -3.45 2.89
C VAL A 118 13.93 -2.95 3.12
N PHE A 119 14.19 -1.66 2.88
CA PHE A 119 15.49 -1.04 3.10
C PHE A 119 15.98 -1.21 4.55
N LEU A 120 15.14 -0.91 5.53
CA LEU A 120 15.50 -1.00 6.95
C LEU A 120 15.73 -2.44 7.41
N LEU A 121 14.91 -3.39 6.95
CA LEU A 121 15.11 -4.81 7.24
C LEU A 121 16.42 -5.32 6.64
N THR A 122 16.72 -5.01 5.38
CA THR A 122 18.00 -5.40 4.76
C THR A 122 19.18 -4.80 5.51
N ARG A 123 19.12 -3.52 5.90
CA ARG A 123 20.18 -2.89 6.72
C ARG A 123 20.38 -3.53 8.08
N LYS A 124 19.32 -4.07 8.69
CA LYS A 124 19.42 -4.74 9.97
C LYS A 124 20.16 -6.08 9.86
N TYR A 125 19.89 -6.85 8.80
CA TYR A 125 20.45 -8.19 8.64
C TYR A 125 21.76 -8.22 7.84
N ILE A 126 22.05 -7.20 7.03
CA ILE A 126 23.27 -7.07 6.22
C ILE A 126 23.87 -5.66 6.39
N PRO A 127 24.33 -5.28 7.60
CA PRO A 127 24.75 -3.92 7.89
C PRO A 127 26.03 -3.47 7.17
N GLU A 128 26.87 -4.41 6.72
CA GLU A 128 28.16 -4.13 6.10
C GLU A 128 28.05 -3.64 4.65
N TRP A 129 26.87 -3.78 4.02
CA TRP A 129 26.63 -3.51 2.61
C TRP A 129 25.42 -2.59 2.37
N PRO A 130 25.55 -1.27 2.61
CA PRO A 130 24.42 -0.33 2.51
C PRO A 130 23.73 -0.30 1.14
N PHE A 131 24.48 -0.55 0.06
CA PHE A 131 23.92 -0.56 -1.30
C PHE A 131 23.06 -1.79 -1.60
N ILE A 132 23.23 -2.91 -0.87
CA ILE A 132 22.33 -4.07 -1.00
C ILE A 132 20.93 -3.69 -0.51
N ALA A 133 20.82 -2.89 0.54
CA ALA A 133 19.52 -2.40 1.01
C ALA A 133 18.80 -1.54 -0.05
N VAL A 134 19.55 -0.70 -0.77
CA VAL A 134 19.01 0.07 -1.92
C VAL A 134 18.57 -0.86 -3.03
N ALA A 135 19.39 -1.85 -3.40
CA ALA A 135 19.07 -2.81 -4.44
C ALA A 135 17.79 -3.61 -4.12
N MET A 136 17.62 -4.05 -2.87
CA MET A 136 16.40 -4.74 -2.43
C MET A 136 15.16 -3.84 -2.46
N ALA A 137 15.30 -2.57 -2.06
CA ALA A 137 14.21 -1.60 -2.13
C ALA A 137 13.80 -1.32 -3.59
N ILE A 138 14.77 -1.17 -4.51
CA ILE A 138 14.52 -1.02 -5.94
C ILE A 138 13.87 -2.30 -6.51
N ALA A 139 14.35 -3.49 -6.13
CA ALA A 139 13.77 -4.75 -6.56
C ALA A 139 12.31 -4.91 -6.12
N TYR A 140 11.97 -4.43 -4.92
CA TYR A 140 10.59 -4.33 -4.46
C TYR A 140 9.76 -3.40 -5.36
N LEU A 141 10.22 -2.16 -5.57
CA LEU A 141 9.53 -1.15 -6.38
C LEU A 141 9.33 -1.59 -7.83
N LEU A 142 10.32 -2.25 -8.43
CA LEU A 142 10.29 -2.72 -9.81
C LEU A 142 9.75 -4.14 -9.95
N SER A 143 9.27 -4.76 -8.87
CA SER A 143 8.71 -6.10 -8.97
C SER A 143 7.44 -6.09 -9.84
N PRO A 144 7.29 -7.04 -10.78
CA PRO A 144 6.12 -7.07 -11.66
C PRO A 144 4.79 -7.10 -10.92
N ALA A 145 4.75 -7.76 -9.75
CA ALA A 145 3.56 -7.81 -8.91
C ALA A 145 3.18 -6.42 -8.35
N LEU A 146 4.16 -5.64 -7.87
CA LEU A 146 3.92 -4.31 -7.33
C LEU A 146 3.52 -3.32 -8.45
N LEU A 147 4.21 -3.37 -9.59
CA LEU A 147 3.88 -2.56 -10.75
C LEU A 147 2.47 -2.87 -11.27
N GLY A 148 2.13 -4.16 -11.35
CA GLY A 148 0.82 -4.61 -11.82
C GLY A 148 -0.32 -4.14 -10.94
N ILE A 149 -0.22 -4.31 -9.61
CA ILE A 149 -1.27 -3.84 -8.69
C ILE A 149 -1.38 -2.31 -8.67
N ASN A 150 -0.27 -1.60 -8.89
CA ASN A 150 -0.28 -0.14 -8.88
C ASN A 150 -0.93 0.46 -10.14
N ILE A 151 -0.64 -0.08 -11.33
CA ILE A 151 -1.23 0.38 -12.61
C ILE A 151 -2.74 0.11 -12.67
N PHE A 152 -3.18 -0.94 -11.96
CA PHE A 152 -4.59 -1.27 -11.88
C PHE A 152 -5.39 -0.25 -11.06
N ASP A 153 -6.71 -0.37 -11.10
CA ASP A 153 -7.61 0.51 -10.35
C ASP A 153 -7.37 0.40 -8.83
N PHE A 154 -7.83 1.40 -8.08
CA PHE A 154 -7.66 1.42 -6.63
C PHE A 154 -8.34 0.20 -5.99
N HIS A 155 -7.61 -0.52 -5.13
CA HIS A 155 -8.16 -1.62 -4.33
C HIS A 155 -7.58 -1.61 -2.91
N PRO A 156 -8.40 -1.76 -1.86
CA PRO A 156 -7.92 -1.79 -0.48
C PRO A 156 -6.83 -2.84 -0.22
N ILE A 157 -6.93 -4.00 -0.88
CA ILE A 157 -5.94 -5.08 -0.76
C ILE A 157 -4.51 -4.64 -1.16
N SER A 158 -4.35 -3.61 -1.99
CA SER A 158 -3.02 -3.09 -2.35
C SER A 158 -2.25 -2.57 -1.14
N LEU A 159 -2.95 -2.09 -0.10
CA LEU A 159 -2.35 -1.59 1.13
C LEU A 159 -1.84 -2.72 2.03
N ALA A 160 -2.30 -3.96 1.84
CA ALA A 160 -1.88 -5.10 2.66
C ALA A 160 -0.36 -5.35 2.54
N THR A 161 0.21 -5.25 1.33
CA THR A 161 1.65 -5.47 1.12
C THR A 161 2.53 -4.52 1.95
N PRO A 162 2.42 -3.18 1.83
CA PRO A 162 3.21 -2.27 2.66
C PRO A 162 2.88 -2.43 4.16
N LEU A 163 1.62 -2.61 4.54
CA LEU A 163 1.23 -2.79 5.95
C LEU A 163 1.89 -4.04 6.57
N LEU A 164 1.92 -5.16 5.86
CA LEU A 164 2.60 -6.38 6.33
C LEU A 164 4.11 -6.20 6.41
N LEU A 165 4.74 -5.47 5.48
CA LEU A 165 6.16 -5.14 5.57
C LEU A 165 6.46 -4.27 6.79
N TYR A 166 5.62 -3.28 7.09
CA TYR A 166 5.72 -2.48 8.32
C TYR A 166 5.45 -3.32 9.57
N ALA A 167 4.56 -4.30 9.54
CA ALA A 167 4.34 -5.24 10.63
C ALA A 167 5.62 -6.05 10.92
N VAL A 168 6.24 -6.64 9.89
CA VAL A 168 7.51 -7.36 10.03
C VAL A 168 8.60 -6.45 10.57
N LEU A 169 8.71 -5.21 10.09
CA LEU A 169 9.65 -4.22 10.60
C LEU A 169 9.40 -3.92 12.09
N ALA A 170 8.16 -3.64 12.47
CA ALA A 170 7.79 -3.33 13.85
C ALA A 170 8.09 -4.51 14.79
N LEU A 171 7.72 -5.73 14.38
CA LEU A 171 8.02 -6.96 15.13
C LEU A 171 9.54 -7.15 15.29
N THR A 172 10.28 -6.94 14.21
CA THR A 172 11.75 -7.05 14.18
C THR A 172 12.41 -6.10 15.18
N TYR A 173 11.89 -4.88 15.36
CA TYR A 173 12.37 -3.91 16.36
C TYR A 173 11.63 -3.97 17.70
N LYS A 174 10.85 -5.04 17.97
CA LYS A 174 10.09 -5.26 19.21
C LYS A 174 9.10 -4.12 19.54
N ARG A 175 8.57 -3.45 18.52
CA ARG A 175 7.56 -2.39 18.62
C ARG A 175 6.15 -2.99 18.50
N TYR A 176 5.72 -3.72 19.52
CA TYR A 176 4.50 -4.54 19.46
C TYR A 176 3.21 -3.74 19.18
N GLY A 177 3.09 -2.51 19.69
CA GLY A 177 1.92 -1.67 19.39
C GLY A 177 1.77 -1.36 17.90
N TRP A 178 2.87 -1.00 17.24
CA TRP A 178 2.90 -0.76 15.79
C TRP A 178 2.69 -2.04 14.98
N PHE A 179 3.21 -3.17 15.46
CA PHE A 179 2.96 -4.48 14.86
C PHE A 179 1.46 -4.82 14.87
N ILE A 180 0.80 -4.69 16.03
CA ILE A 180 -0.63 -4.97 16.16
C ILE A 180 -1.45 -4.04 15.28
N LEU A 181 -1.14 -2.73 15.29
CA LEU A 181 -1.84 -1.76 14.44
C LEU A 181 -1.71 -2.10 12.95
N ALA A 182 -0.50 -2.39 12.48
CA ALA A 182 -0.26 -2.75 11.08
C ALA A 182 -0.99 -4.05 10.69
N CYS A 183 -1.01 -5.05 11.59
CA CYS A 183 -1.76 -6.29 11.36
C CYS A 183 -3.28 -6.08 11.30
N ILE A 184 -3.84 -5.23 12.18
CA ILE A 184 -5.27 -4.90 12.18
C ILE A 184 -5.63 -4.17 10.87
N LEU A 185 -4.82 -3.19 10.46
CA LEU A 185 -5.03 -2.45 9.22
C LEU A 185 -4.88 -3.36 7.99
N ALA A 186 -3.91 -4.29 7.98
CA ALA A 186 -3.78 -5.25 6.89
C ALA A 186 -4.99 -6.18 6.83
N ALA A 187 -5.41 -6.72 7.98
CA ALA A 187 -6.59 -7.59 8.10
C ALA A 187 -7.89 -6.90 7.69
N SER A 188 -7.99 -5.57 7.79
CA SER A 188 -9.17 -4.81 7.35
C SER A 188 -9.15 -4.46 5.85
N CYS A 189 -8.11 -4.84 5.11
CA CYS A 189 -8.02 -4.63 3.67
C CYS A 189 -8.78 -5.67 2.85
N LYS A 190 -8.92 -6.92 3.35
CA LYS A 190 -9.68 -7.99 2.71
C LYS A 190 -9.82 -9.21 3.63
N GLU A 191 -10.86 -10.02 3.44
CA GLU A 191 -11.20 -11.21 4.23
C GLU A 191 -10.12 -12.31 4.30
N ASP A 192 -9.25 -12.43 3.30
CA ASP A 192 -8.19 -13.44 3.21
C ASP A 192 -6.83 -12.94 3.74
N ILE A 193 -6.68 -11.65 4.03
CA ILE A 193 -5.44 -11.11 4.59
C ILE A 193 -5.16 -11.54 6.04
N PRO A 194 -6.15 -11.76 6.94
CA PRO A 194 -5.90 -12.19 8.32
C PRO A 194 -5.06 -13.48 8.46
N TYR A 195 -5.00 -14.34 7.44
CA TYR A 195 -4.17 -15.54 7.46
C TYR A 195 -2.67 -15.21 7.57
N TYR A 196 -2.19 -14.12 6.95
CA TYR A 196 -0.75 -13.79 6.94
C TYR A 196 -0.23 -13.31 8.31
N PRO A 197 -0.89 -12.35 9.01
CA PRO A 197 -0.53 -12.01 10.39
C PRO A 197 -0.57 -13.19 11.36
N ALA A 198 -1.48 -14.14 11.16
CA ALA A 198 -1.58 -15.34 11.99
C ALA A 198 -0.35 -16.25 11.86
N PHE A 199 0.31 -16.27 10.69
CA PHE A 199 1.61 -16.95 10.55
C PHE A 199 2.74 -16.17 11.23
N LEU A 200 2.76 -14.84 11.15
CA LEU A 200 3.79 -14.01 11.78
C LEU A 200 3.78 -14.09 13.32
N SER A 201 2.63 -14.35 13.93
CA SER A 201 2.49 -14.48 15.39
C SER A 201 2.92 -15.85 15.94
N ARG A 202 3.05 -16.86 15.08
CA ARG A 202 3.57 -18.17 15.47
C ARG A 202 5.07 -18.06 15.63
N ARG A 203 5.56 -18.13 16.88
CA ARG A 203 6.99 -18.26 17.14
C ARG A 203 7.49 -19.55 16.47
N PRO A 204 8.59 -19.54 15.70
CA PRO A 204 9.31 -20.77 15.46
C PRO A 204 9.72 -21.34 16.82
N ALA A 205 9.33 -22.60 17.06
CA ALA A 205 9.72 -23.36 18.25
C ALA A 205 11.25 -23.54 18.30
#